data_AF-A0A182GKV1-F1
#
_entry.id   AF-A0A182GKV1-F1
#
_cell.length_a   1.000
_cell.length_b   1.000
_cell.length_c   1.000
_cell.angle_alpha   90.00
_cell.angle_beta   90.00
_cell.angle_gamma   90.00
#
_symmetry.space_group_name_H-M   'P 1'
#
loop_
_entity.id
_entity.type
_entity.pdbx_description
1 polymer ?
#
loop_
_entity_poly.entity_id
_entity_poly.type
_entity_poly.pdbx_seq_one_letter_code
_entity_poly.pdbx_strand_id
1 'polypeptide(L)'
;MVFCSVLLISHQFSVGLLLKRYSCDNYVLSWCQLHNVTIQSDRDLQMVEFPKVLQIGFLNGSIPHFSHLMNLGLFKAGVLRIFARGTKISRLTLPNTIEQLYFRDNDITSVDIEPKTKYSMKYLRIHINKLRDVSNLRSLVNLVELNLCDNLIEHVSFDTFAGMAYLKQLLLCGNRIKTISTALNINLPNLYHLDLSGNFLFNGTFLARWYFPRLGNFSLRDNLLTRLDVRIFSDRFTLLKILDVEHNPLDCDTYQQLLKLVHQRKIIYNVDKRVCAIPPTILPRFIPTGNELDAAQGGCDLHQQIRQLKERIYQQVKIINSQRIEIQQLQANLSSLMEQFDLVADTAAHVNDPF
;
A
#
# COMPACT_ATOMS: atom_id res chain seq x y z
N MET A 1 -9.86 -35.71 -14.37
CA MET A 1 -9.34 -34.39 -13.93
C MET A 1 -8.91 -33.63 -15.17
N VAL A 2 -9.52 -32.48 -15.47
CA VAL A 2 -9.07 -31.62 -16.58
C VAL A 2 -7.84 -30.86 -16.09
N PHE A 3 -6.66 -31.23 -16.56
CA PHE A 3 -5.43 -30.50 -16.25
C PHE A 3 -5.46 -29.15 -16.97
N CYS A 4 -5.83 -28.10 -16.25
CA CYS A 4 -5.70 -26.72 -16.73
C CYS A 4 -4.27 -26.26 -16.42
N SER A 5 -3.50 -25.99 -17.47
CA SER A 5 -2.09 -25.62 -17.33
C SER A 5 -1.76 -24.42 -18.22
N VAL A 6 -0.99 -23.47 -17.70
CA VAL A 6 -0.33 -22.46 -18.54
C VAL A 6 0.92 -23.07 -19.13
N LEU A 7 1.03 -23.00 -20.46
CA LEU A 7 2.24 -23.37 -21.19
C LEU A 7 3.00 -22.08 -21.52
N LEU A 8 4.15 -21.89 -20.89
CA LEU A 8 5.11 -20.83 -21.17
C LEU A 8 6.25 -21.37 -22.02
N ILE A 9 6.70 -20.62 -23.01
CA ILE A 9 7.85 -21.01 -23.84
C ILE A 9 9.00 -20.08 -23.51
N SER A 10 10.01 -20.57 -22.78
CA SER A 10 11.18 -19.75 -22.44
C SER A 10 12.30 -19.97 -23.45
N HIS A 11 12.76 -18.87 -24.06
CA HIS A 11 13.96 -18.87 -24.89
C HIS A 11 15.18 -18.52 -24.03
N GLN A 12 15.89 -19.54 -23.52
CA GLN A 12 17.22 -19.31 -22.97
C GLN A 12 18.22 -19.13 -24.12
N PHE A 13 19.20 -18.25 -23.92
CA PHE A 13 20.23 -17.88 -24.88
C PHE A 13 20.72 -19.08 -25.73
N SER A 14 20.56 -18.94 -27.04
CA SER A 14 21.25 -19.68 -28.10
C SER A 14 21.04 -21.21 -28.24
N VAL A 15 20.36 -21.93 -27.34
CA VAL A 15 20.16 -23.39 -27.52
C VAL A 15 18.81 -23.84 -26.93
N GLY A 16 17.85 -24.15 -27.80
CA GLY A 16 16.61 -24.89 -27.47
C GLY A 16 15.39 -24.05 -27.01
N LEU A 17 14.20 -24.46 -27.47
CA LEU A 17 12.90 -24.01 -26.95
C LEU A 17 12.58 -24.83 -25.68
N LEU A 18 12.48 -24.18 -24.51
CA LEU A 18 12.05 -24.85 -23.27
C LEU A 18 10.57 -24.56 -23.00
N LEU A 19 9.74 -25.58 -23.08
CA LEU A 19 8.31 -25.52 -22.78
C LEU A 19 8.10 -25.73 -21.27
N LYS A 20 7.76 -24.66 -20.54
CA LYS A 20 7.41 -24.71 -19.12
C LYS A 20 5.91 -24.84 -18.95
N ARG A 21 5.48 -25.93 -18.33
CA ARG A 21 4.07 -26.17 -18.01
C ARG A 21 3.83 -25.86 -16.54
N TYR A 22 2.90 -24.96 -16.27
CA TYR A 22 2.46 -24.58 -14.93
C TYR A 22 1.06 -25.11 -14.73
N SER A 23 0.83 -25.89 -13.67
CA SER A 23 -0.48 -26.43 -13.34
C SER A 23 -1.21 -25.50 -12.38
N CYS A 24 -2.54 -25.38 -12.52
CA CYS A 24 -3.37 -24.65 -11.57
C CYS A 24 -3.71 -25.53 -10.35
N ASP A 25 -3.49 -25.03 -9.14
CA ASP A 25 -3.68 -25.83 -7.91
C ASP A 25 -5.13 -26.02 -7.47
N ASN A 26 -6.06 -25.16 -7.88
CA ASN A 26 -7.46 -25.22 -7.41
C ASN A 26 -8.41 -24.66 -8.46
N TYR A 27 -9.34 -25.47 -8.97
CA TYR A 27 -10.43 -25.06 -9.87
C TYR A 27 -11.79 -25.11 -9.15
N VAL A 28 -11.90 -24.48 -7.98
CA VAL A 28 -13.19 -24.25 -7.34
C VAL A 28 -13.55 -22.78 -7.61
N LEU A 29 -14.68 -22.52 -8.28
CA LEU A 29 -15.20 -21.18 -8.63
C LEU A 29 -14.42 -20.39 -9.72
N SER A 30 -13.85 -21.06 -10.74
CA SER A 30 -13.15 -20.37 -11.85
C SER A 30 -11.95 -19.51 -11.42
N TRP A 31 -11.22 -19.99 -10.41
CA TRP A 31 -9.92 -19.48 -9.98
C TRP A 31 -8.83 -20.40 -10.56
N CYS A 32 -7.71 -19.85 -11.02
CA CYS A 32 -6.44 -20.56 -11.18
C CYS A 32 -5.32 -19.89 -10.37
N GLN A 33 -4.54 -20.66 -9.62
CA GLN A 33 -3.35 -20.19 -8.92
C GLN A 33 -2.12 -20.87 -9.50
N LEU A 34 -1.12 -20.06 -9.86
CA LEU A 34 0.14 -20.50 -10.45
C LEU A 34 1.28 -20.18 -9.51
N HIS A 35 2.18 -21.14 -9.34
CA HIS A 35 3.32 -21.02 -8.44
C HIS A 35 4.63 -20.94 -9.22
N ASN A 36 5.56 -20.12 -8.72
CA ASN A 36 6.93 -20.03 -9.23
C ASN A 36 7.00 -19.72 -10.73
N VAL A 37 6.08 -18.89 -11.23
CA VAL A 37 6.00 -18.48 -12.63
C VAL A 37 7.18 -17.58 -12.97
N THR A 38 7.89 -17.89 -14.06
CA THR A 38 9.04 -17.11 -14.52
C THR A 38 8.80 -16.63 -15.94
N ILE A 39 8.58 -15.33 -16.09
CA ILE A 39 8.39 -14.60 -17.36
C ILE A 39 9.43 -13.48 -17.38
N GLN A 40 10.52 -13.66 -18.11
CA GLN A 40 11.61 -12.68 -18.16
C GLN A 40 11.35 -11.59 -19.20
N SER A 41 10.67 -11.92 -20.29
CA SER A 41 10.37 -11.00 -21.37
C SER A 41 9.07 -11.33 -22.09
N ASP A 42 8.58 -10.40 -22.92
CA ASP A 42 7.43 -10.62 -23.79
C ASP A 42 7.61 -11.76 -24.80
N ARG A 43 8.86 -12.18 -25.09
CA ARG A 43 9.11 -13.37 -25.92
C ARG A 43 8.58 -14.63 -25.27
N ASP A 44 8.63 -14.70 -23.93
CA ASP A 44 8.10 -15.85 -23.18
C ASP A 44 6.57 -15.93 -23.27
N LEU A 45 5.92 -14.84 -23.67
CA LEU A 45 4.46 -14.67 -23.77
C LEU A 45 3.88 -14.92 -25.17
N GLN A 46 4.70 -15.06 -26.22
CA GLN A 46 4.23 -15.14 -27.61
C GLN A 46 3.36 -16.38 -27.90
N MET A 47 3.61 -17.48 -27.21
CA MET A 47 2.91 -18.76 -27.40
C MET A 47 2.20 -19.23 -26.12
N VAL A 48 1.78 -18.28 -25.29
CA VAL A 48 1.15 -18.57 -24.00
C VAL A 48 -0.35 -18.60 -24.14
N GLU A 49 -0.93 -19.71 -23.71
CA GLU A 49 -2.37 -19.82 -23.51
C GLU A 49 -2.68 -19.79 -22.01
N PHE A 50 -3.34 -18.73 -21.57
CA PHE A 50 -3.88 -18.65 -20.22
C PHE A 50 -5.17 -19.47 -20.12
N PRO A 51 -5.40 -20.17 -19.00
CA PRO A 51 -6.63 -20.92 -18.79
C PRO A 51 -7.83 -19.97 -18.78
N LYS A 52 -8.97 -20.40 -19.34
CA LYS A 52 -10.20 -19.62 -19.34
C LYS A 52 -10.79 -19.53 -17.93
N VAL A 53 -10.45 -18.48 -17.19
CA VAL A 53 -10.82 -18.26 -15.78
C VAL A 53 -11.15 -16.79 -15.55
N LEU A 54 -12.05 -16.52 -14.59
CA LEU A 54 -12.39 -15.15 -14.20
C LEU A 54 -11.34 -14.56 -13.24
N GLN A 55 -10.61 -15.42 -12.53
CA GLN A 55 -9.64 -15.04 -11.53
C GLN A 55 -8.35 -15.84 -11.68
N ILE A 56 -7.21 -15.14 -11.66
CA ILE A 56 -5.89 -15.76 -11.70
C ILE A 56 -4.95 -15.19 -10.64
N GLY A 57 -4.15 -16.06 -10.04
CA GLY A 57 -3.15 -15.72 -9.03
C GLY A 57 -1.75 -16.16 -9.44
N PHE A 58 -0.76 -15.30 -9.21
CA PHE A 58 0.66 -15.59 -9.38
C PHE A 58 1.34 -15.53 -8.01
N LEU A 59 1.83 -16.66 -7.53
CA LEU A 59 2.52 -16.77 -6.24
C LEU A 59 3.96 -17.17 -6.46
N ASN A 60 4.87 -16.32 -5.95
CA ASN A 60 6.31 -16.48 -6.10
C ASN A 60 6.74 -16.52 -7.59
N GLY A 61 8.05 -16.53 -7.81
CA GLY A 61 8.63 -16.51 -9.16
C GLY A 61 9.12 -15.12 -9.57
N SER A 62 9.16 -14.87 -10.87
CA SER A 62 9.78 -13.67 -11.43
C SER A 62 9.04 -13.20 -12.69
N ILE A 63 8.31 -12.10 -12.56
CA ILE A 63 7.59 -11.40 -13.63
C ILE A 63 7.98 -9.92 -13.56
N PRO A 64 9.24 -9.52 -13.84
CA PRO A 64 9.72 -8.16 -13.65
C PRO A 64 8.89 -7.09 -14.38
N HIS A 65 8.24 -7.46 -15.49
CA HIS A 65 7.41 -6.58 -16.32
C HIS A 65 6.02 -7.18 -16.50
N PHE A 66 5.01 -6.55 -15.91
CA PHE A 66 3.62 -6.88 -16.18
C PHE A 66 3.16 -6.08 -17.41
N SER A 67 3.44 -6.62 -18.59
CA SER A 67 3.39 -5.89 -19.87
C SER A 67 2.00 -5.83 -20.51
N HIS A 68 1.88 -5.03 -21.58
CA HIS A 68 0.68 -5.01 -22.41
C HIS A 68 0.38 -6.39 -23.02
N LEU A 69 1.40 -7.17 -23.41
CA LEU A 69 1.20 -8.51 -23.97
C LEU A 69 0.63 -9.48 -22.92
N MET A 70 1.11 -9.39 -21.68
CA MET A 70 0.54 -10.12 -20.54
C MET A 70 -0.95 -9.75 -20.36
N ASN A 71 -1.26 -8.46 -20.36
CA ASN A 71 -2.63 -7.95 -20.22
C ASN A 71 -3.56 -8.48 -21.32
N LEU A 72 -3.10 -8.51 -22.57
CA LEU A 72 -3.86 -9.06 -23.70
C LEU A 72 -4.14 -10.55 -23.55
N GLY A 73 -3.15 -11.34 -23.12
CA GLY A 73 -3.32 -12.77 -22.87
C GLY A 73 -4.38 -13.04 -21.79
N LEU A 74 -4.30 -12.31 -20.68
CA LEU A 74 -5.27 -12.41 -19.58
C LEU A 74 -6.67 -11.97 -20.00
N PHE A 75 -6.78 -10.91 -20.80
CA PHE A 75 -8.06 -10.47 -21.36
C PHE A 75 -8.70 -11.54 -22.25
N LYS A 76 -7.92 -12.16 -23.16
CA LYS A 76 -8.41 -13.26 -24.03
C LYS A 76 -8.90 -14.46 -23.23
N ALA A 77 -8.31 -14.70 -22.06
CA ALA A 77 -8.72 -15.74 -21.13
C ALA A 77 -9.97 -15.38 -20.29
N GLY A 78 -10.51 -14.16 -20.42
CA GLY A 78 -11.68 -13.70 -19.67
C GLY A 78 -11.40 -13.33 -18.22
N VAL A 79 -10.14 -13.07 -17.88
CA VAL A 79 -9.74 -12.71 -16.51
C VAL A 79 -10.28 -11.32 -16.18
N LEU A 80 -10.87 -11.18 -14.98
CA LEU A 80 -11.36 -9.92 -14.42
C LEU A 80 -10.68 -9.57 -13.08
N ARG A 81 -10.04 -10.56 -12.44
CA ARG A 81 -9.39 -10.42 -11.13
C ARG A 81 -8.00 -11.04 -11.16
N ILE A 82 -6.99 -10.27 -10.75
CA ILE A 82 -5.60 -10.72 -10.73
C ILE A 82 -5.00 -10.52 -9.35
N PHE A 83 -4.34 -11.56 -8.86
CA PHE A 83 -3.60 -11.57 -7.61
C PHE A 83 -2.14 -11.85 -7.93
N ALA A 84 -1.22 -11.11 -7.32
CA ALA A 84 0.20 -11.40 -7.44
C ALA A 84 0.89 -11.17 -6.10
N ARG A 85 1.79 -12.09 -5.72
CA ARG A 85 2.57 -12.00 -4.50
C ARG A 85 3.94 -12.64 -4.69
N GLY A 86 5.01 -11.96 -4.29
CA GLY A 86 6.37 -12.49 -4.35
C GLY A 86 6.88 -12.72 -5.78
N THR A 87 6.27 -12.07 -6.77
CA THR A 87 6.56 -12.24 -8.20
C THR A 87 7.60 -11.28 -8.74
N LYS A 88 8.21 -10.43 -7.89
CA LYS A 88 9.24 -9.46 -8.26
C LYS A 88 8.84 -8.50 -9.39
N ILE A 89 7.54 -8.19 -9.50
CA ILE A 89 7.03 -7.25 -10.51
C ILE A 89 7.59 -5.88 -10.18
N SER A 90 8.29 -5.25 -11.13
CA SER A 90 8.93 -3.95 -10.95
C SER A 90 8.27 -2.83 -11.76
N ARG A 91 7.80 -3.14 -12.97
CA ARG A 91 6.99 -2.24 -13.81
C ARG A 91 5.64 -2.86 -14.10
N LEU A 92 4.57 -2.12 -13.85
CA LEU A 92 3.20 -2.55 -14.06
C LEU A 92 2.54 -1.71 -15.15
N THR A 93 2.36 -2.25 -16.34
CA THR A 93 1.43 -1.66 -17.32
C THR A 93 0.01 -2.03 -16.90
N LEU A 94 -0.80 -1.03 -16.56
CA LEU A 94 -2.11 -1.28 -15.95
C LEU A 94 -3.09 -1.85 -16.99
N PRO A 95 -3.75 -2.99 -16.74
CA PRO A 95 -4.78 -3.51 -17.63
C PRO A 95 -6.06 -2.67 -17.55
N ASN A 96 -6.66 -2.37 -18.71
CA ASN A 96 -7.88 -1.55 -18.82
C ASN A 96 -9.20 -2.33 -18.63
N THR A 97 -9.18 -3.66 -18.80
CA THR A 97 -10.35 -4.55 -18.69
C THR A 97 -10.53 -5.18 -17.32
N ILE A 98 -9.49 -5.15 -16.48
CA ILE A 98 -9.48 -5.79 -15.15
C ILE A 98 -10.21 -4.92 -14.14
N GLU A 99 -11.10 -5.55 -13.34
CA GLU A 99 -11.84 -4.85 -12.30
C GLU A 99 -11.10 -4.83 -10.96
N GLN A 100 -10.33 -5.89 -10.66
CA GLN A 100 -9.64 -6.08 -9.38
C GLN A 100 -8.19 -6.51 -9.59
N LEU A 101 -7.26 -5.69 -9.11
CA LEU A 101 -5.82 -5.97 -9.18
C LEU A 101 -5.21 -5.88 -7.78
N TYR A 102 -4.67 -7.00 -7.30
CA TYR A 102 -4.13 -7.15 -5.96
C TYR A 102 -2.68 -7.65 -6.00
N PHE A 103 -1.73 -6.73 -6.15
CA PHE A 103 -0.30 -7.05 -6.25
C PHE A 103 0.40 -6.64 -4.95
N ARG A 104 0.40 -7.56 -3.99
CA ARG A 104 1.07 -7.36 -2.70
C ARG A 104 2.51 -7.85 -2.80
N ASP A 105 3.42 -7.28 -2.01
CA ASP A 105 4.73 -7.90 -1.76
C ASP A 105 5.48 -8.18 -3.09
N ASN A 106 5.68 -7.11 -3.84
CA ASN A 106 6.37 -7.07 -5.12
C ASN A 106 7.36 -5.88 -5.11
N ASP A 107 8.00 -5.63 -6.25
CA ASP A 107 9.02 -4.59 -6.39
C ASP A 107 8.52 -3.38 -7.19
N ILE A 108 7.20 -3.14 -7.24
CA ILE A 108 6.61 -2.18 -8.19
C ILE A 108 7.12 -0.79 -7.87
N THR A 109 7.86 -0.19 -8.80
CA THR A 109 8.38 1.18 -8.72
C THR A 109 7.62 2.14 -9.60
N SER A 110 7.03 1.65 -10.69
CA SER A 110 6.20 2.44 -11.60
C SER A 110 4.95 1.67 -12.03
N VAL A 111 3.86 2.42 -12.17
CA VAL A 111 2.61 1.95 -12.80
C VAL A 111 2.46 2.77 -14.07
N ASP A 112 2.36 2.14 -15.23
CA ASP A 112 2.17 2.82 -16.50
C ASP A 112 0.68 2.81 -16.85
N ILE A 113 0.13 4.00 -17.02
CA ILE A 113 -1.28 4.22 -17.34
C ILE A 113 -1.34 4.97 -18.66
N GLU A 114 -1.95 4.34 -19.66
CA GLU A 114 -2.20 4.96 -20.96
C GLU A 114 -3.15 6.16 -20.79
N PRO A 115 -2.75 7.36 -21.25
CA PRO A 115 -3.61 8.53 -21.25
C PRO A 115 -4.86 8.31 -22.11
N LYS A 116 -5.99 8.91 -21.71
CA LYS A 116 -7.28 8.86 -22.43
C LYS A 116 -7.92 7.45 -22.52
N THR A 117 -7.29 6.42 -21.97
CA THR A 117 -7.89 5.08 -21.86
C THR A 117 -8.88 5.04 -20.70
N LYS A 118 -10.03 4.40 -20.92
CA LYS A 118 -11.02 4.12 -19.87
C LYS A 118 -10.65 2.82 -19.16
N TYR A 119 -10.56 2.87 -17.84
CA TYR A 119 -10.25 1.70 -17.02
C TYR A 119 -11.51 1.20 -16.31
N SER A 120 -11.73 -0.12 -16.35
CA SER A 120 -12.82 -0.81 -15.63
C SER A 120 -12.49 -1.07 -14.16
N MET A 121 -11.29 -0.65 -13.73
CA MET A 121 -10.74 -0.92 -12.42
C MET A 121 -11.57 -0.30 -11.30
N LYS A 122 -11.98 -1.14 -10.35
CA LYS A 122 -12.73 -0.78 -9.14
C LYS A 122 -11.86 -0.92 -7.89
N TYR A 123 -10.96 -1.90 -7.86
CA TYR A 123 -10.12 -2.17 -6.69
C TYR A 123 -8.67 -2.31 -7.12
N LEU A 124 -7.84 -1.36 -6.68
CA LEU A 124 -6.40 -1.38 -6.91
C LEU A 124 -5.69 -1.49 -5.56
N ARG A 125 -5.08 -2.65 -5.28
CA ARG A 125 -4.25 -2.85 -4.10
C ARG A 125 -2.84 -3.20 -4.54
N ILE A 126 -1.91 -2.27 -4.34
CA ILE A 126 -0.48 -2.44 -4.62
C ILE A 126 0.35 -2.13 -3.36
N HIS A 127 -0.15 -2.56 -2.21
CA HIS A 127 0.51 -2.39 -0.91
C HIS A 127 1.75 -3.27 -0.77
N ILE A 128 2.71 -2.84 0.04
CA ILE A 128 4.02 -3.50 0.22
C ILE A 128 4.73 -3.61 -1.13
N ASN A 129 5.04 -2.44 -1.70
CA ASN A 129 5.79 -2.27 -2.95
C ASN A 129 6.80 -1.12 -2.79
N LYS A 130 7.30 -0.60 -3.91
CA LYS A 130 8.35 0.43 -3.96
C LYS A 130 7.89 1.68 -4.73
N LEU A 131 6.58 1.91 -4.81
CA LEU A 131 6.00 3.02 -5.57
C LEU A 131 6.36 4.35 -4.90
N ARG A 132 6.77 5.34 -5.70
CA ARG A 132 7.11 6.69 -5.22
C ARG A 132 6.18 7.77 -5.71
N ASP A 133 5.52 7.55 -6.85
CA ASP A 133 4.65 8.53 -7.50
C ASP A 133 3.27 7.91 -7.79
N VAL A 134 2.24 8.73 -7.59
CA VAL A 134 0.83 8.40 -7.83
C VAL A 134 0.16 9.37 -8.80
N SER A 135 0.91 10.35 -9.32
CA SER A 135 0.39 11.47 -10.12
C SER A 135 -0.44 11.02 -11.33
N ASN A 136 -0.09 9.87 -11.91
CA ASN A 136 -0.72 9.31 -13.10
C ASN A 136 -2.01 8.50 -12.84
N LEU A 137 -2.40 8.27 -11.59
CA LEU A 137 -3.61 7.51 -11.25
C LEU A 137 -4.93 8.26 -11.54
N ARG A 138 -4.87 9.50 -12.01
CA ARG A 138 -6.04 10.38 -12.24
C ARG A 138 -7.09 9.80 -13.19
N SER A 139 -6.71 8.92 -14.12
CA SER A 139 -7.64 8.30 -15.08
C SER A 139 -8.50 7.19 -14.46
N LEU A 140 -8.18 6.72 -13.25
CA LEU A 140 -8.85 5.61 -12.57
C LEU A 140 -10.12 6.07 -11.84
N VAL A 141 -11.00 6.77 -12.55
CA VAL A 141 -12.18 7.46 -12.00
C VAL A 141 -13.25 6.52 -11.41
N ASN A 142 -13.20 5.23 -11.77
CA ASN A 142 -14.13 4.19 -11.32
C ASN A 142 -13.66 3.47 -10.04
N LEU A 143 -12.52 3.88 -9.45
CA LEU A 143 -12.02 3.26 -8.23
C LEU A 143 -13.01 3.40 -7.08
N VAL A 144 -13.23 2.28 -6.40
CA VAL A 144 -13.95 2.14 -5.14
C VAL A 144 -12.95 2.01 -3.98
N GLU A 145 -11.82 1.36 -4.22
CA GLU A 145 -10.75 1.21 -3.24
C GLU A 145 -9.38 1.37 -3.89
N LEU A 146 -8.55 2.18 -3.25
CA LEU A 146 -7.14 2.36 -3.59
C LEU A 146 -6.30 2.11 -2.33
N ASN A 147 -5.54 1.00 -2.33
CA ASN A 147 -4.62 0.66 -1.25
C ASN A 147 -3.18 0.73 -1.74
N LEU A 148 -2.47 1.73 -1.21
CA LEU A 148 -1.07 2.04 -1.48
C LEU A 148 -0.22 1.98 -0.21
N CYS A 149 -0.68 1.31 0.84
CA CYS A 149 0.06 1.23 2.08
C CYS A 149 1.45 0.59 1.90
N ASP A 150 2.40 0.95 2.76
CA ASP A 150 3.75 0.37 2.78
C ASP A 150 4.53 0.52 1.46
N ASN A 151 4.33 1.65 0.77
CA ASN A 151 5.12 2.05 -0.39
C ASN A 151 6.21 3.05 0.02
N LEU A 152 6.73 3.82 -0.94
CA LEU A 152 7.83 4.77 -0.75
C LEU A 152 7.39 6.19 -1.16
N ILE A 153 6.10 6.50 -1.07
CA ILE A 153 5.53 7.77 -1.52
C ILE A 153 5.93 8.88 -0.55
N GLU A 154 6.56 9.95 -1.05
CA GLU A 154 7.01 11.09 -0.23
C GLU A 154 6.12 12.34 -0.37
N HIS A 155 5.49 12.50 -1.52
CA HIS A 155 4.65 13.64 -1.85
C HIS A 155 3.38 13.16 -2.54
N VAL A 156 2.24 13.72 -2.17
CA VAL A 156 0.96 13.41 -2.80
C VAL A 156 0.24 14.71 -3.14
N SER A 157 -0.15 14.86 -4.40
CA SER A 157 -1.17 15.84 -4.77
C SER A 157 -2.54 15.17 -4.67
N PHE A 158 -3.42 15.69 -3.83
CA PHE A 158 -4.79 15.17 -3.74
C PHE A 158 -5.65 15.54 -4.96
N ASP A 159 -5.16 16.44 -5.82
CA ASP A 159 -5.77 16.72 -7.12
C ASP A 159 -5.75 15.49 -8.04
N THR A 160 -4.84 14.53 -7.79
CA THR A 160 -4.83 13.22 -8.45
C THR A 160 -6.14 12.45 -8.25
N PHE A 161 -6.77 12.59 -7.08
CA PHE A 161 -8.01 11.86 -6.76
C PHE A 161 -9.28 12.64 -7.17
N ALA A 162 -9.13 13.82 -7.78
CA ALA A 162 -10.26 14.61 -8.23
C ALA A 162 -11.12 13.84 -9.23
N GLY A 163 -12.44 13.81 -9.00
CA GLY A 163 -13.40 13.12 -9.87
C GLY A 163 -13.59 11.63 -9.58
N MET A 164 -12.85 11.04 -8.62
CA MET A 164 -13.07 9.66 -8.16
C MET A 164 -14.32 9.56 -7.27
N ALA A 165 -15.50 9.81 -7.85
CA ALA A 165 -16.76 9.93 -7.11
C ALA A 165 -17.18 8.62 -6.41
N TYR A 166 -16.70 7.46 -6.87
CA TYR A 166 -17.00 6.15 -6.31
C TYR A 166 -16.05 5.71 -5.20
N LEU A 167 -14.96 6.45 -4.96
CA LEU A 167 -13.92 6.06 -4.02
C LEU A 167 -14.49 6.03 -2.60
N LYS A 168 -14.43 4.85 -1.97
CA LYS A 168 -14.86 4.59 -0.60
C LYS A 168 -13.70 4.44 0.36
N GLN A 169 -12.56 3.94 -0.12
CA GLN A 169 -11.38 3.68 0.70
C GLN A 169 -10.13 4.19 -0.01
N LEU A 170 -9.37 5.03 0.69
CA LEU A 170 -8.06 5.52 0.27
C LEU A 170 -7.05 5.26 1.38
N LEU A 171 -6.16 4.28 1.14
CA LEU A 171 -5.20 3.83 2.14
C LEU A 171 -3.79 4.19 1.68
N LEU A 172 -3.16 5.12 2.40
CA LEU A 172 -1.82 5.66 2.16
C LEU A 172 -0.91 5.43 3.39
N CYS A 173 -1.29 4.52 4.27
CA CYS A 173 -0.60 4.22 5.52
C CYS A 173 0.82 3.68 5.33
N GLY A 174 1.71 3.93 6.28
CA GLY A 174 3.07 3.37 6.25
C GLY A 174 3.92 3.81 5.05
N ASN A 175 3.62 4.98 4.48
CA ASN A 175 4.43 5.61 3.42
C ASN A 175 5.47 6.58 4.03
N ARG A 176 6.01 7.47 3.19
CA ARG A 176 6.99 8.49 3.59
C ARG A 176 6.45 9.90 3.38
N ILE A 177 5.13 10.07 3.43
CA ILE A 177 4.49 11.30 2.98
C ILE A 177 4.84 12.45 3.93
N LYS A 178 5.54 13.44 3.41
CA LYS A 178 5.96 14.65 4.14
C LYS A 178 5.03 15.82 3.86
N THR A 179 4.53 15.89 2.63
CA THR A 179 3.70 16.99 2.16
C THR A 179 2.55 16.46 1.34
N ILE A 180 1.38 17.02 1.60
CA ILE A 180 0.20 16.83 0.77
C ILE A 180 -0.17 18.18 0.17
N SER A 181 -0.21 18.26 -1.15
CA SER A 181 -0.67 19.45 -1.87
C SER A 181 -2.11 19.26 -2.34
N THR A 182 -2.86 20.34 -2.37
CA THR A 182 -4.23 20.34 -2.87
C THR A 182 -4.51 21.71 -3.47
N ALA A 183 -4.52 21.79 -4.80
CA ALA A 183 -4.75 23.04 -5.52
C ALA A 183 -6.24 23.30 -5.77
N LEU A 184 -7.06 22.25 -5.88
CA LEU A 184 -8.49 22.35 -6.12
C LEU A 184 -9.30 22.14 -4.83
N ASN A 185 -10.59 22.46 -4.84
CA ASN A 185 -11.50 21.96 -3.81
C ASN A 185 -11.83 20.50 -4.14
N ILE A 186 -11.38 19.57 -3.30
CA ILE A 186 -11.54 18.14 -3.54
C ILE A 186 -12.78 17.65 -2.80
N ASN A 187 -13.74 17.16 -3.57
CA ASN A 187 -14.93 16.51 -3.06
C ASN A 187 -14.88 15.01 -3.38
N LEU A 188 -14.85 14.17 -2.35
CA LEU A 188 -14.97 12.72 -2.47
C LEU A 188 -16.26 12.30 -1.73
N PRO A 189 -17.40 12.31 -2.42
CA PRO A 189 -18.71 12.23 -1.78
C PRO A 189 -19.00 10.88 -1.13
N ASN A 190 -18.28 9.81 -1.55
CA ASN A 190 -18.45 8.46 -1.05
C ASN A 190 -17.28 7.96 -0.21
N LEU A 191 -16.24 8.78 0.01
CA LEU A 191 -15.08 8.37 0.79
C LEU A 191 -15.51 8.12 2.23
N TYR A 192 -15.35 6.87 2.67
CA TYR A 192 -15.73 6.42 4.00
C TYR A 192 -14.51 6.20 4.88
N HIS A 193 -13.42 5.69 4.31
CA HIS A 193 -12.19 5.38 5.04
C HIS A 193 -10.99 6.06 4.39
N LEU A 194 -10.31 6.89 5.16
CA LEU A 194 -9.03 7.50 4.79
C LEU A 194 -7.99 7.12 5.84
N ASP A 195 -6.88 6.55 5.38
CA ASP A 195 -5.77 6.18 6.26
C ASP A 195 -4.48 6.84 5.78
N LEU A 196 -3.99 7.80 6.58
CA LEU A 196 -2.72 8.50 6.40
C LEU A 196 -1.73 8.17 7.53
N SER A 197 -1.98 7.10 8.30
CA SER A 197 -1.15 6.75 9.45
C SER A 197 0.28 6.35 9.08
N GLY A 198 1.21 6.48 10.01
CA GLY A 198 2.60 6.04 9.80
C GLY A 198 3.32 6.82 8.70
N ASN A 199 3.02 8.12 8.58
CA ASN A 199 3.66 9.04 7.63
C ASN A 199 4.45 10.14 8.37
N PHE A 200 4.85 11.21 7.68
CA PHE A 200 5.72 12.26 8.19
C PHE A 200 5.05 13.64 8.11
N LEU A 201 3.72 13.68 8.20
CA LEU A 201 2.92 14.89 8.11
C LEU A 201 3.10 15.75 9.36
N PHE A 202 3.43 17.03 9.17
CA PHE A 202 3.79 17.94 10.25
C PHE A 202 2.67 18.93 10.66
N ASN A 203 1.84 19.34 9.70
CA ASN A 203 0.71 20.23 9.97
C ASN A 203 -0.53 19.78 9.19
N GLY A 204 -1.72 20.12 9.66
CA GLY A 204 -3.00 19.75 9.04
C GLY A 204 -3.53 20.71 7.98
N THR A 205 -2.74 21.66 7.48
CA THR A 205 -3.27 22.69 6.56
C THR A 205 -3.76 22.12 5.23
N PHE A 206 -3.25 20.95 4.85
CA PHE A 206 -3.68 20.20 3.66
C PHE A 206 -5.18 19.83 3.69
N LEU A 207 -5.81 19.77 4.87
CA LEU A 207 -7.23 19.46 5.02
C LEU A 207 -8.15 20.59 4.51
N ALA A 208 -7.65 21.83 4.39
CA ALA A 208 -8.47 23.03 4.22
C ALA A 208 -9.36 23.04 2.97
N ARG A 209 -8.96 22.30 1.92
CA ARG A 209 -9.67 22.23 0.64
C ARG A 209 -10.41 20.90 0.43
N TRP A 210 -10.52 20.08 1.47
CA TRP A 210 -11.16 18.77 1.38
C TRP A 210 -12.60 18.84 1.86
N TYR A 211 -13.49 18.17 1.13
CA TYR A 211 -14.89 18.04 1.49
C TYR A 211 -15.31 16.58 1.34
N PHE A 212 -15.37 15.85 2.47
CA PHE A 212 -15.65 14.42 2.50
C PHE A 212 -16.85 14.14 3.42
N PRO A 213 -18.08 14.42 2.96
CA PRO A 213 -19.26 14.42 3.80
C PRO A 213 -19.62 13.03 4.35
N ARG A 214 -19.14 11.95 3.71
CA ARG A 214 -19.34 10.56 4.13
C ARG A 214 -18.17 9.92 4.86
N LEU A 215 -17.11 10.68 5.15
CA LEU A 215 -15.93 10.16 5.83
C LEU A 215 -16.34 9.67 7.22
N GLY A 216 -16.19 8.37 7.46
CA GLY A 216 -16.57 7.71 8.71
C GLY A 216 -15.37 7.31 9.55
N ASN A 217 -14.28 6.89 8.93
CA ASN A 217 -13.05 6.48 9.60
C ASN A 217 -11.85 7.26 9.04
N PHE A 218 -11.20 8.03 9.89
CA PHE A 218 -10.00 8.78 9.53
C PHE A 218 -8.87 8.50 10.51
N SER A 219 -7.75 8.00 9.98
CA SER A 219 -6.52 7.80 10.75
C SER A 219 -5.41 8.73 10.28
N LEU A 220 -4.85 9.48 11.23
CA LEU A 220 -3.66 10.31 11.15
C LEU A 220 -2.60 9.84 12.15
N ARG A 221 -2.79 8.66 12.75
CA ARG A 221 -1.90 8.07 13.75
C ARG A 221 -0.45 8.06 13.32
N ASP A 222 0.48 8.12 14.26
CA ASP A 222 1.92 7.94 13.98
C ASP A 222 2.42 8.91 12.90
N ASN A 223 2.07 10.20 13.00
CA ASN A 223 2.57 11.28 12.15
C ASN A 223 3.49 12.20 12.95
N LEU A 224 3.60 13.48 12.58
CA LEU A 224 4.36 14.52 13.28
C LEU A 224 3.49 15.77 13.46
N LEU A 225 2.16 15.59 13.51
CA LEU A 225 1.21 16.70 13.52
C LEU A 225 1.29 17.47 14.83
N THR A 226 1.49 18.78 14.72
CA THR A 226 1.41 19.71 15.86
C THR A 226 0.08 20.44 15.93
N ARG A 227 -0.52 20.73 14.78
CA ARG A 227 -1.75 21.52 14.65
C ARG A 227 -2.72 20.92 13.64
N LEU A 228 -4.01 20.96 13.99
CA LEU A 228 -5.13 20.58 13.14
C LEU A 228 -6.25 21.62 13.26
N ASP A 229 -6.85 22.03 12.14
CA ASP A 229 -8.04 22.88 12.19
C ASP A 229 -9.27 22.02 12.49
N VAL A 230 -9.71 22.05 13.75
CA VAL A 230 -10.79 21.20 14.26
C VAL A 230 -12.15 21.50 13.60
N ARG A 231 -12.33 22.71 13.06
CA ARG A 231 -13.58 23.11 12.40
C ARG A 231 -13.86 22.29 11.15
N ILE A 232 -12.81 21.84 10.46
CA ILE A 232 -12.95 21.01 9.24
C ILE A 232 -13.69 19.72 9.55
N PHE A 233 -13.42 19.09 10.69
CA PHE A 233 -14.10 17.86 11.06
C PHE A 233 -15.59 18.10 11.31
N SER A 234 -15.97 19.25 11.86
CA SER A 234 -17.37 19.66 12.04
C SER A 234 -18.07 19.97 10.73
N ASP A 235 -17.45 20.78 9.87
CA ASP A 235 -18.12 21.41 8.73
C ASP A 235 -18.05 20.56 7.46
N ARG A 236 -16.98 19.77 7.31
CA ARG A 236 -16.65 19.06 6.06
C ARG A 236 -16.63 17.54 6.20
N PHE A 237 -16.40 17.03 7.42
CA PHE A 237 -16.42 15.59 7.75
C PHE A 237 -17.56 15.27 8.73
N THR A 238 -18.77 15.67 8.35
CA THR A 238 -19.98 15.68 9.19
C THR A 238 -20.46 14.30 9.64
N LEU A 239 -20.02 13.21 8.99
CA LEU A 239 -20.35 11.83 9.36
C LEU A 239 -19.21 11.05 10.01
N LEU A 240 -18.14 11.72 10.43
CA LEU A 240 -16.99 11.08 11.08
C LEU A 240 -17.42 10.34 12.36
N LYS A 241 -17.02 9.08 12.46
CA LYS A 241 -17.33 8.17 13.58
C LYS A 241 -16.10 7.72 14.33
N ILE A 242 -14.98 7.56 13.61
CA ILE A 242 -13.70 7.11 14.17
C ILE A 242 -12.62 8.10 13.76
N LEU A 243 -11.91 8.65 14.74
CA LEU A 243 -10.76 9.52 14.54
C LEU A 243 -9.57 9.02 15.34
N ASP A 244 -8.51 8.63 14.65
CA ASP A 244 -7.25 8.24 15.27
C ASP A 244 -6.18 9.29 14.97
N VAL A 245 -5.67 9.93 16.03
CA VAL A 245 -4.58 10.92 15.95
C VAL A 245 -3.47 10.59 16.96
N GLU A 246 -3.46 9.37 17.50
CA GLU A 246 -2.46 8.91 18.47
C GLU A 246 -1.04 9.01 17.90
N HIS A 247 -0.04 9.14 18.77
CA HIS A 247 1.36 9.33 18.42
C HIS A 247 1.60 10.52 17.47
N ASN A 248 1.04 11.67 17.86
CA ASN A 248 1.32 12.96 17.26
C ASN A 248 1.64 13.99 18.35
N PRO A 249 2.64 14.86 18.15
CA PRO A 249 3.01 15.92 19.10
C PRO A 249 2.04 17.12 19.01
N LEU A 250 0.73 16.87 19.17
CA LEU A 250 -0.30 17.91 19.07
C LEU A 250 -0.12 18.96 20.17
N ASP A 251 -0.29 20.23 19.81
CA ASP A 251 -0.34 21.31 20.79
C ASP A 251 -1.64 21.26 21.62
N CYS A 252 -1.60 21.94 22.78
CA CYS A 252 -2.70 21.89 23.74
C CYS A 252 -4.01 22.45 23.22
N ASP A 253 -3.94 23.50 22.42
CA ASP A 253 -5.13 24.12 21.86
C ASP A 253 -5.83 23.16 20.89
N THR A 254 -5.06 22.54 19.99
CA THR A 254 -5.58 21.51 19.07
C THR A 254 -6.13 20.32 19.85
N TYR A 255 -5.39 19.83 20.84
CA TYR A 255 -5.81 18.70 21.67
C TYR A 255 -7.14 18.96 22.39
N GLN A 256 -7.26 20.10 23.06
CA GLN A 256 -8.48 20.48 23.78
C GLN A 256 -9.67 20.65 22.85
N GLN A 257 -9.48 21.29 21.69
CA GLN A 257 -10.52 21.45 20.69
C GLN A 257 -10.97 20.09 20.13
N LEU A 258 -10.05 19.18 19.84
CA LEU A 258 -10.35 17.83 19.39
C LEU A 258 -11.13 17.06 20.46
N LEU A 259 -10.68 17.07 21.71
CA LEU A 259 -11.40 16.42 22.81
C LEU A 259 -12.83 16.93 22.95
N LYS A 260 -13.03 18.26 22.88
CA LYS A 260 -14.35 18.86 22.91
C LYS A 260 -15.21 18.35 21.74
N LEU A 261 -14.67 18.35 20.52
CA LEU A 261 -15.37 17.88 19.33
C LEU A 261 -15.79 16.41 19.44
N VAL A 262 -14.86 15.51 19.80
CA VAL A 262 -15.13 14.07 19.81
C VAL A 262 -16.13 13.69 20.90
N HIS A 263 -16.11 14.37 22.05
CA HIS A 263 -17.13 14.19 23.09
C HIS A 263 -18.50 14.70 22.63
N GLN A 264 -18.55 15.92 22.07
CA GLN A 264 -19.81 16.52 21.58
C GLN A 264 -20.47 15.67 20.50
N ARG A 265 -19.68 15.09 19.60
CA ARG A 265 -20.17 14.28 18.47
C ARG A 265 -20.17 12.78 18.72
N LYS A 266 -19.79 12.33 19.93
CA LYS A 266 -19.68 10.89 20.29
C LYS A 266 -18.83 10.09 19.28
N ILE A 267 -17.74 10.69 18.82
CA ILE A 267 -16.77 10.08 17.91
C ILE A 267 -15.91 9.11 18.73
N ILE A 268 -15.72 7.89 18.26
CA ILE A 268 -14.74 6.94 18.80
C ILE A 268 -13.36 7.50 18.48
N TYR A 269 -12.51 7.70 19.48
CA TYR A 269 -11.23 8.36 19.27
C TYR A 269 -10.06 7.65 19.94
N ASN A 270 -8.91 7.71 19.29
CA ASN A 270 -7.61 7.39 19.86
C ASN A 270 -6.76 8.67 19.82
N VAL A 271 -6.42 9.17 21.01
CA VAL A 271 -5.56 10.34 21.20
C VAL A 271 -4.68 10.03 22.41
N ASP A 272 -3.40 10.40 22.35
CA ASP A 272 -2.45 10.16 23.44
C ASP A 272 -2.98 10.70 24.77
N LYS A 273 -2.91 9.85 25.81
CA LYS A 273 -3.25 10.24 27.17
C LYS A 273 -2.04 10.97 27.79
N ARG A 274 -2.02 12.32 27.66
CA ARG A 274 -1.23 13.37 28.40
C ARG A 274 -0.13 14.09 27.60
N VAL A 275 -0.35 15.36 27.19
CA VAL A 275 0.72 16.37 26.93
C VAL A 275 0.22 17.83 27.10
N CYS A 276 -0.52 18.15 28.16
CA CYS A 276 -0.77 19.56 28.50
C CYS A 276 -0.26 19.87 29.89
N ALA A 277 0.93 20.47 29.95
CA ALA A 277 1.38 21.16 31.14
C ALA A 277 0.47 22.37 31.38
N ILE A 278 0.05 22.53 32.64
CA ILE A 278 -0.66 23.69 33.19
C ILE A 278 0.10 24.98 32.81
N PRO A 279 -0.56 26.12 32.56
CA PRO A 279 0.09 27.37 32.16
C PRO A 279 1.25 27.74 33.11
N PRO A 280 2.31 28.42 32.62
CA PRO A 280 3.44 28.82 33.45
C PRO A 280 3.04 30.04 34.31
N THR A 281 2.25 29.81 35.36
CA THR A 281 2.10 30.76 36.47
C THR A 281 2.87 30.30 37.71
N ILE A 282 3.57 29.16 37.64
CA ILE A 282 4.41 28.66 38.73
C ILE A 282 5.73 28.14 38.14
N LEU A 283 6.58 29.07 37.69
CA LEU A 283 8.02 28.89 37.79
C LEU A 283 8.57 30.13 38.51
N PRO A 284 9.21 29.97 39.68
CA PRO A 284 9.82 31.09 40.36
C PRO A 284 10.98 31.63 39.51
N ARG A 285 10.86 32.91 39.14
CA ARG A 285 11.90 33.86 38.73
C ARG A 285 13.18 33.24 38.16
N PHE A 286 13.34 33.33 36.84
CA PHE A 286 14.60 33.77 36.24
C PHE A 286 14.31 34.51 34.93
N ILE A 287 14.43 35.84 34.99
CA ILE A 287 14.76 36.73 33.87
C ILE A 287 16.14 37.30 34.25
N PRO A 288 17.14 37.26 33.36
CA PRO A 288 17.48 38.46 32.58
C PRO A 288 17.56 38.14 31.07
N THR A 289 16.72 38.78 30.25
CA THR A 289 17.02 39.95 29.39
C THR A 289 18.15 39.69 28.38
N GLY A 290 17.77 39.63 27.10
CA GLY A 290 18.71 39.65 25.98
C GLY A 290 18.03 39.30 24.67
N ASN A 291 17.52 40.34 24.00
CA ASN A 291 17.17 40.42 22.58
C ASN A 291 16.13 39.42 22.03
N GLU A 292 14.92 39.93 21.89
CA GLU A 292 14.03 39.55 20.80
C GLU A 292 14.76 39.75 19.47
N LEU A 293 15.10 38.65 18.81
CA LEU A 293 15.25 38.40 17.36
C LEU A 293 15.80 36.97 17.24
N ASP A 294 15.17 36.11 16.43
CA ASP A 294 15.60 34.74 16.02
C ASP A 294 14.78 33.51 16.49
N ALA A 295 13.54 33.68 16.99
CA ALA A 295 12.66 32.54 17.28
C ALA A 295 12.06 31.83 16.04
N ALA A 296 12.36 32.26 14.81
CA ALA A 296 11.83 31.66 13.58
C ALA A 296 12.74 30.61 12.94
N GLN A 297 14.04 30.57 13.27
CA GLN A 297 15.00 29.63 12.65
C GLN A 297 15.20 28.33 13.45
N GLY A 298 15.13 28.36 14.78
CA GLY A 298 15.34 27.16 15.62
C GLY A 298 14.21 26.12 15.57
N GLY A 299 12.98 26.55 15.26
CA GLY A 299 11.82 25.64 15.16
C GLY A 299 11.89 24.73 13.93
N CYS A 300 12.29 25.25 12.77
CA CYS A 300 12.39 24.42 11.55
C CYS A 300 13.46 23.33 11.68
N ASP A 301 14.60 23.63 12.30
CA ASP A 301 15.72 22.69 12.44
C ASP A 301 15.36 21.48 13.32
N LEU A 302 14.74 21.69 14.48
CA LEU A 302 14.30 20.58 15.34
C LEU A 302 13.28 19.66 14.66
N HIS A 303 12.31 20.23 13.94
CA HIS A 303 11.31 19.44 13.20
C HIS A 303 11.96 18.62 12.07
N GLN A 304 12.97 19.18 11.41
CA GLN A 304 13.75 18.48 10.40
C GLN A 304 14.57 17.34 11.01
N GLN A 305 15.19 17.55 12.17
CA GLN A 305 15.94 16.52 12.91
C GLN A 305 15.03 15.36 13.36
N ILE A 306 13.86 15.66 13.94
CA ILE A 306 12.88 14.63 14.33
C ILE A 306 12.42 13.82 13.11
N ARG A 307 12.15 14.49 11.99
CA ARG A 307 11.79 13.82 10.73
C ARG A 307 12.88 12.87 10.27
N GLN A 308 14.13 13.33 10.24
CA GLN A 308 15.28 12.50 9.86
C GLN A 308 15.47 11.30 10.80
N LEU A 309 15.29 11.48 12.12
CA LEU A 309 15.40 10.39 13.08
C LEU A 309 14.29 9.35 12.85
N LYS A 310 13.05 9.79 12.69
CA LYS A 310 11.91 8.92 12.37
C LYS A 310 12.14 8.18 11.04
N GLU A 311 12.73 8.83 10.04
CA GLU A 311 13.05 8.18 8.75
C GLU A 311 14.07 7.06 8.94
N ARG A 312 15.12 7.27 9.74
CA ARG A 312 16.11 6.24 10.07
C ARG A 312 15.47 5.07 10.82
N ILE A 313 14.64 5.35 11.83
CA ILE A 313 13.90 4.31 12.57
C ILE A 313 13.01 3.51 11.61
N TYR A 314 12.26 4.20 10.74
CA TYR A 314 11.42 3.56 9.74
C TYR A 314 12.22 2.67 8.78
N GLN A 315 13.39 3.11 8.29
CA GLN A 315 14.25 2.24 7.47
C GLN A 315 14.65 0.98 8.22
N GLN A 316 15.08 1.12 9.48
CA GLN A 316 15.51 -0.01 10.30
C GLN A 316 14.37 -1.00 10.53
N VAL A 317 13.17 -0.52 10.88
CA VAL A 317 11.99 -1.37 11.05
C VAL A 317 11.64 -2.09 9.74
N LYS A 318 11.72 -1.41 8.58
CA LYS A 318 11.46 -2.03 7.28
C LYS A 318 12.47 -3.13 6.95
N ILE A 319 13.75 -2.91 7.25
CA ILE A 319 14.81 -3.93 7.10
C ILE A 319 14.51 -5.14 8.00
N ILE A 320 14.20 -4.91 9.28
CA ILE A 320 13.86 -5.96 10.25
C ILE A 320 12.67 -6.79 9.77
N ASN A 321 11.61 -6.15 9.29
CA ASN A 321 10.43 -6.85 8.78
C ASN A 321 10.74 -7.65 7.50
N SER A 322 11.55 -7.12 6.59
CA SER A 322 12.00 -7.84 5.39
C SER A 322 12.79 -9.10 5.77
N GLN A 323 13.75 -8.97 6.69
CA GLN A 323 14.54 -10.10 7.19
C GLN A 323 13.66 -11.15 7.87
N ARG A 324 12.65 -10.72 8.64
CA ARG A 324 11.70 -11.64 9.28
C ARG A 324 10.93 -12.48 8.25
N ILE A 325 10.49 -11.89 7.14
CA ILE A 325 9.79 -12.60 6.07
C ILE A 325 10.73 -13.61 5.39
N GLU A 326 11.97 -13.21 5.10
CA GLU A 326 12.97 -14.10 4.51
C GLU A 326 13.27 -15.31 5.40
N ILE A 327 13.41 -15.08 6.72
CA ILE A 327 13.57 -16.15 7.71
C ILE A 327 12.38 -17.10 7.69
N GLN A 328 11.15 -16.61 7.63
CA GLN A 328 9.95 -17.45 7.55
C GLN A 328 9.90 -18.29 6.27
N GLN A 329 10.34 -17.75 5.13
CA GLN A 329 10.43 -18.50 3.88
C GLN A 329 11.49 -19.60 3.93
N LEU A 330 12.67 -19.30 4.50
CA LEU A 330 13.73 -20.29 4.70
C LEU A 330 13.25 -21.43 5.62
N GLN A 331 12.51 -21.11 6.68
CA GLN A 331 11.89 -22.10 7.56
C GLN A 331 10.89 -22.99 6.80
N ALA A 332 10.01 -22.41 5.99
CA ALA A 332 9.04 -23.19 5.19
C ALA A 332 9.73 -24.11 4.16
N ASN A 333 10.77 -23.61 3.49
CA ASN A 333 11.55 -24.41 2.54
C ASN A 333 12.27 -25.57 3.23
N LEU A 334 12.85 -25.32 4.42
CA LEU A 334 13.50 -26.38 5.20
C LEU A 334 12.49 -27.45 5.62
N SER A 335 11.30 -27.08 6.08
CA SER A 335 10.23 -28.03 6.41
C SER A 335 9.83 -28.89 5.21
N SER A 336 9.66 -28.31 4.03
CA SER A 336 9.34 -29.07 2.82
C SER A 336 10.48 -30.01 2.40
N LEU A 337 11.74 -29.60 2.55
CA LEU A 337 12.89 -30.45 2.25
C LEU A 337 13.00 -31.61 3.24
N MET A 338 12.68 -31.38 4.52
CA MET A 338 12.62 -32.43 5.53
C MET A 338 11.54 -33.47 5.19
N GLU A 339 10.33 -33.04 4.82
CA GLU A 339 9.27 -33.96 4.37
C GLU A 339 9.70 -34.79 3.15
N GLN A 340 10.39 -34.18 2.18
CA GLN A 340 10.92 -34.90 1.02
C GLN A 340 12.02 -35.90 1.41
N PHE A 341 12.89 -35.54 2.36
CA PHE A 341 13.91 -36.44 2.87
C PHE A 341 13.26 -37.65 3.55
N ASP A 342 12.25 -37.44 4.39
CA ASP A 342 11.54 -38.53 5.09
C ASP A 342 10.86 -39.49 4.10
N LEU A 343 10.22 -38.98 3.05
CA LEU A 343 9.65 -39.79 1.96
C LEU A 343 10.68 -40.66 1.23
N VAL A 344 11.88 -40.13 0.99
CA VAL A 344 12.99 -40.88 0.36
C VAL A 344 13.63 -41.87 1.35
N ALA A 345 13.76 -41.48 2.61
CA ALA A 345 14.32 -42.33 3.65
C ALA A 345 13.41 -43.54 3.94
N ASP A 346 12.09 -43.33 4.03
CA ASP A 346 11.11 -44.41 4.23
C ASP A 346 11.06 -45.37 3.03
N THR A 347 11.14 -44.84 1.81
CA THR A 347 11.20 -45.69 0.61
C THR A 347 12.51 -46.49 0.53
N ALA A 348 13.63 -45.95 1.01
CA ALA A 348 14.89 -46.68 1.12
C ALA A 348 14.89 -47.73 2.24
N ALA A 349 14.19 -47.46 3.36
CA ALA A 349 14.00 -48.42 4.46
C ALA A 349 13.17 -49.64 4.04
N HIS A 350 12.24 -49.49 3.08
CA HIS A 350 11.44 -50.59 2.53
C HIS A 350 12.12 -51.40 1.42
N VAL A 351 13.32 -51.03 0.96
CA VAL A 351 14.05 -51.73 -0.12
C VAL A 351 15.09 -52.73 0.40
N ASN A 352 15.24 -52.87 1.72
CA ASN A 352 16.05 -53.94 2.33
C ASN A 352 15.18 -55.05 2.93
N ASP A 353 14.52 -55.86 2.08
CA ASP A 353 14.40 -57.30 2.31
C ASP A 353 13.94 -58.04 1.03
N PRO A 354 14.70 -59.05 0.58
CA PRO A 354 14.03 -60.31 0.30
C PRO A 354 14.80 -61.48 0.92
N PHE A 355 14.75 -61.57 2.24
CA PHE A 355 14.33 -62.79 2.91
C PHE A 355 12.86 -62.70 3.35
#